data_AF-A0AAV5BC00-F1
#
_entry.id   AF-A0AAV5BC00-F1
#
_cell.length_a   1.000
_cell.length_b   1.000
_cell.length_c   1.000
_cell.angle_alpha   90.00
_cell.angle_beta   90.00
_cell.angle_gamma   90.00
#
_symmetry.space_group_name_H-M   'P 1'
#
loop_
_entity.id
_entity.type
_entity.pdbx_description
1 polymer ?
#
loop_
_entity_poly.entity_id
_entity_poly.type
_entity_poly.pdbx_seq_one_letter_code
_entity_poly.pdbx_strand_id
1 'polypeptide(L)'
;MIVFESDQDLDPRIAYLCYEERWLLELVFKRYKHDECLNKTEVQGDFSLLGLEFINFISTVLTCRMLKKAREAGLLEKVSYGELLEDLSSAWRMVDAPEDPATDDKHWVHTLNYVFEELEALGLSRAVPKTKPRKRGRLRKDPKESKPKRPRSRPRKSNQSADLL
;
A
#
# COMPACT_ATOMS: atom_id res chain seq x y z
N MET A 1 38.23 -4.47 9.33
CA MET A 1 37.65 -5.41 10.32
C MET A 1 36.95 -4.55 11.36
N ILE A 2 35.63 -4.68 11.49
CA ILE A 2 34.86 -3.99 12.53
C ILE A 2 34.72 -4.99 13.68
N VAL A 3 35.13 -4.62 14.89
CA VAL A 3 35.04 -5.45 16.09
C VAL A 3 34.06 -4.77 17.05
N PHE A 4 33.07 -5.51 17.53
CA PHE A 4 32.09 -5.04 18.51
C PHE A 4 32.50 -5.54 19.88
N GLU A 5 32.72 -4.60 20.80
CA GLU A 5 33.00 -4.89 22.20
C GLU A 5 31.89 -4.23 23.02
N SER A 6 31.21 -5.05 23.82
CA SER A 6 30.17 -4.60 24.75
C SER A 6 30.39 -5.31 26.07
N ASP A 7 30.24 -4.57 27.16
CA ASP A 7 30.23 -5.08 28.54
C ASP A 7 28.89 -5.71 28.92
N GLN A 8 27.90 -5.65 28.01
CA GLN A 8 26.58 -6.20 28.20
C GLN A 8 26.52 -7.63 27.65
N ASP A 9 25.88 -8.53 28.40
CA ASP A 9 25.69 -9.93 28.02
C ASP A 9 24.58 -10.05 26.96
N LEU A 10 24.91 -9.71 25.70
CA LEU A 10 23.99 -9.73 24.56
C LEU A 10 24.37 -10.81 23.54
N ASP A 11 23.35 -11.41 22.95
CA ASP A 11 23.55 -12.32 21.82
C ASP A 11 24.17 -11.58 20.61
N PRO A 12 25.18 -12.16 19.93
CA PRO A 12 25.86 -11.52 18.80
C PRO A 12 24.93 -11.07 17.67
N ARG A 13 23.79 -11.76 17.47
CA ARG A 13 22.79 -11.37 16.48
C ARG A 13 22.08 -10.09 16.88
N ILE A 14 21.79 -9.92 18.17
CA ILE A 14 21.16 -8.70 18.70
C ILE A 14 22.13 -7.54 18.58
N ALA A 15 23.41 -7.75 18.93
CA ALA A 15 24.45 -6.73 18.77
C ALA A 15 24.58 -6.26 17.30
N TYR A 16 24.53 -7.20 16.35
CA TYR A 16 24.54 -6.89 14.92
C TYR A 16 23.30 -6.09 14.48
N LEU A 17 22.10 -6.52 14.89
CA LEU A 17 20.84 -5.83 14.56
C LEU A 17 20.79 -4.42 15.15
N CYS A 18 21.24 -4.23 16.40
CA CYS A 18 21.35 -2.90 17.02
C CYS A 18 22.27 -1.98 16.21
N TYR A 19 23.35 -2.51 15.63
CA TYR A 19 24.25 -1.71 14.80
C TYR A 19 23.65 -1.37 13.42
N GLU A 20 22.89 -2.29 12.83
CA GLU A 20 22.13 -2.03 11.59
C GLU A 20 21.08 -0.92 11.81
N GLU A 21 20.37 -0.97 12.95
CA GLU A 21 19.42 0.07 13.36
C GLU A 21 20.10 1.41 13.67
N ARG A 22 21.32 1.40 14.22
CA ARG A 22 22.13 2.61 14.41
C ARG A 22 22.44 3.29 13.09
N TRP A 23 22.79 2.52 12.05
CA TRP A 23 23.09 3.07 10.73
C TRP A 23 21.86 3.73 10.10
N LEU A 24 20.67 3.21 10.39
CA LEU A 24 19.39 3.84 10.03
C LEU A 24 19.22 5.20 10.71
N LEU A 25 19.52 5.29 12.02
CA LEU A 25 19.54 6.55 12.74
C LEU A 25 20.54 7.55 12.14
N GLU A 26 21.76 7.11 11.81
CA GLU A 26 22.76 7.98 11.18
C GLU A 26 22.32 8.45 9.79
N LEU A 27 21.69 7.59 8.98
CA LEU A 27 21.14 7.96 7.67
C LEU A 27 19.98 8.95 7.79
N VAL A 28 19.08 8.73 8.75
CA VAL A 28 17.98 9.66 9.05
C VAL A 28 18.53 10.97 9.57
N PHE A 29 19.46 10.98 10.52
CA PHE A 29 20.12 12.19 11.02
C PHE A 29 20.89 12.95 9.94
N LYS A 30 21.48 12.24 8.97
CA LYS A 30 22.20 12.86 7.84
C LYS A 30 21.23 13.53 6.86
N ARG A 31 20.11 12.86 6.55
CA ARG A 31 19.03 13.45 5.75
C ARG A 31 18.39 14.63 6.48
N TYR A 32 18.20 14.49 7.78
CA TYR A 32 17.66 15.49 8.70
C TYR A 32 18.51 16.77 8.78
N LYS A 33 19.83 16.66 8.97
CA LYS A 33 20.75 17.81 8.96
C LYS A 33 20.81 18.53 7.60
N HIS A 34 20.46 17.84 6.52
CA HIS A 34 20.55 18.36 5.16
C HIS A 34 19.20 18.94 4.65
N ASP A 35 18.08 18.27 4.90
CA ASP A 35 16.75 18.64 4.40
C ASP A 35 16.01 19.62 5.34
N GLU A 36 16.22 19.57 6.67
CA GLU A 36 15.57 20.50 7.63
C GLU A 36 16.35 21.79 7.90
N CYS A 37 17.50 22.02 7.27
CA CYS A 37 18.24 23.29 7.33
C CYS A 37 18.49 23.87 8.75
N LEU A 38 18.88 23.01 9.71
CA LEU A 38 19.19 23.39 11.10
C LEU A 38 20.42 24.28 11.31
N ASN A 39 21.08 24.74 10.24
CA ASN A 39 22.11 25.77 10.36
C ASN A 39 21.52 27.17 10.64
N LYS A 40 20.19 27.33 10.60
CA LYS A 40 19.51 28.57 10.97
C LYS A 40 19.19 28.61 12.46
N THR A 41 20.13 29.11 13.25
CA THR A 41 19.90 29.55 14.64
C THR A 41 19.28 30.96 14.66
N GLU A 42 18.16 31.19 13.97
CA GLU A 42 17.46 32.48 14.00
C GLU A 42 16.52 32.60 15.22
N VAL A 43 16.82 31.88 16.32
CA VAL A 43 16.02 31.91 17.56
C VAL A 43 16.94 32.23 18.74
N GLN A 44 16.75 33.40 19.36
CA GLN A 44 17.65 33.97 20.38
C GLN A 44 17.48 33.37 21.81
N GLY A 45 17.09 32.09 21.96
CA GLY A 45 16.86 31.52 23.29
C GLY A 45 17.18 30.04 23.44
N ASP A 46 17.97 29.70 24.46
CA ASP A 46 18.43 28.34 24.78
C ASP A 46 17.26 27.34 24.97
N PHE A 47 16.14 27.79 25.55
CA PHE A 47 14.95 26.96 25.73
C PHE A 47 14.25 26.62 24.40
N SER A 48 14.28 27.54 23.43
CA SER A 48 13.71 27.29 22.10
C SER A 48 14.57 26.31 21.30
N LEU A 49 15.90 26.37 21.47
CA LEU A 49 16.82 25.39 20.89
C LEU A 49 16.56 24.00 21.47
N LEU A 50 16.45 23.88 22.80
CA LEU A 50 16.16 22.62 23.47
C LEU A 50 14.79 22.04 23.06
N GLY A 51 13.76 22.88 22.96
CA GLY A 51 12.43 22.46 22.52
C GLY A 51 12.42 21.99 21.07
N LEU A 52 13.16 22.67 20.19
CA LEU A 52 13.33 22.28 18.80
C LEU A 52 14.05 20.93 18.71
N GLU A 53 15.19 20.76 19.38
CA GLU A 53 15.92 19.48 19.44
C GLU A 53 15.06 18.33 19.95
N PHE A 54 14.20 18.58 20.94
CA PHE A 54 13.27 17.58 21.47
C PHE A 54 12.22 17.14 20.44
N ILE A 55 11.56 18.09 19.75
CA ILE A 55 10.57 17.78 18.70
C ILE A 55 11.24 17.00 17.56
N ASN A 56 12.44 17.43 17.19
CA ASN A 56 13.25 16.84 16.13
C ASN A 56 13.65 15.39 16.44
N PHE A 57 14.03 15.14 17.70
CA PHE A 57 14.31 13.80 18.19
C PHE A 57 13.07 12.90 18.08
N ILE A 58 11.89 13.37 18.51
CA ILE A 58 10.64 12.61 18.41
C ILE A 58 10.29 12.30 16.95
N SER A 59 10.39 13.29 16.06
CA SER A 59 10.14 13.14 14.62
C SER A 59 11.04 12.07 13.99
N THR A 60 12.33 12.09 14.34
CA THR A 60 13.32 11.12 13.88
C THR A 60 12.97 9.70 14.37
N VAL A 61 12.67 9.55 15.66
CA VAL A 61 12.30 8.24 16.25
C VAL A 61 11.02 7.69 15.59
N LEU A 62 10.02 8.54 15.35
CA LEU A 62 8.78 8.15 14.69
C LEU A 62 9.06 7.68 13.25
N THR A 63 9.85 8.46 12.50
CA THR A 63 10.24 8.14 11.12
C THR A 63 10.98 6.81 11.05
N CYS A 64 11.94 6.56 11.96
CA CYS A 64 12.64 5.28 12.05
C CYS A 64 11.68 4.11 12.29
N ARG A 65 10.68 4.27 13.17
CA ARG A 65 9.67 3.24 13.44
C ARG A 65 8.78 2.97 12.22
N MET A 66 8.33 4.01 11.55
CA MET A 66 7.54 3.90 10.31
C MET A 66 8.33 3.21 9.20
N LEU A 67 9.59 3.61 9.02
CA LEU A 67 10.49 3.03 8.02
C LEU A 67 10.77 1.54 8.29
N LYS A 68 10.95 1.17 9.57
CA LYS A 68 11.09 -0.23 9.97
C LYS A 68 9.83 -1.04 9.63
N LYS A 69 8.64 -0.51 9.92
CA LYS A 69 7.36 -1.16 9.55
C LYS A 69 7.19 -1.31 8.05
N ALA A 70 7.50 -0.28 7.26
CA ALA A 70 7.44 -0.35 5.81
C ALA A 70 8.42 -1.38 5.22
N ARG A 71 9.62 -1.50 5.82
CA ARG A 71 10.62 -2.52 5.44
C ARG A 71 10.14 -3.93 5.78
N GLU A 72 9.63 -4.14 6.99
CA GLU A 72 9.08 -5.43 7.43
C GLU A 72 7.90 -5.88 6.55
N ALA A 73 7.10 -4.94 6.05
CA ALA A 73 6.01 -5.19 5.11
C ALA A 73 6.46 -5.41 3.65
N GLY A 74 7.75 -5.26 3.34
CA GLY A 74 8.30 -5.42 1.98
C GLY A 74 7.89 -4.33 0.99
N LEU A 75 7.38 -3.19 1.47
CA LEU A 75 6.89 -2.11 0.60
C LEU A 75 8.02 -1.29 -0.03
N LEU A 76 9.13 -1.15 0.69
CA LEU A 76 10.29 -0.37 0.26
C LEU A 76 11.08 -1.00 -0.90
N GLU A 77 10.74 -2.22 -1.30
CA GLU A 77 11.32 -2.86 -2.50
C GLU A 77 10.67 -2.34 -3.80
N LYS A 78 9.45 -1.81 -3.70
CA LYS A 78 8.63 -1.40 -4.85
C LYS A 78 8.50 0.11 -4.98
N VAL A 79 8.30 0.80 -3.85
CA VAL A 79 8.05 2.24 -3.78
C VAL A 79 9.05 2.90 -2.84
N SER A 80 9.40 4.15 -3.12
CA SER A 80 10.23 4.93 -2.19
C SER A 80 9.43 5.27 -0.93
N TYR A 81 10.13 5.52 0.17
CA TYR A 81 9.47 5.92 1.42
C TYR A 81 8.65 7.22 1.28
N GLY A 82 9.08 8.14 0.42
CA GLY A 82 8.35 9.37 0.14
C GLY A 82 7.03 9.12 -0.59
N GLU A 83 7.07 8.32 -1.65
CA GLU A 83 5.86 7.91 -2.40
C GLU A 83 4.88 7.16 -1.49
N LEU A 84 5.37 6.22 -0.67
CA LEU A 84 4.54 5.50 0.30
C LEU A 84 3.82 6.46 1.26
N LEU A 85 4.50 7.48 1.78
CA LEU A 85 3.86 8.46 2.66
C LEU A 85 2.84 9.33 1.92
N GLU A 86 3.12 9.71 0.67
CA GLU A 86 2.18 10.47 -0.17
C GLU A 86 0.91 9.66 -0.45
N ASP A 87 1.06 8.39 -0.79
CA ASP A 87 -0.03 7.44 -1.01
C ASP A 87 -0.88 7.26 0.25
N LEU A 88 -0.25 7.00 1.39
CA LEU A 88 -0.95 6.89 2.68
C LEU A 88 -1.64 8.20 3.08
N SER A 89 -1.03 9.36 2.80
CA SER A 89 -1.59 10.67 3.16
C SER A 89 -2.87 10.99 2.40
N SER A 90 -3.05 10.41 1.21
CA SER A 90 -4.25 10.63 0.41
C SER A 90 -5.40 9.69 0.79
N ALA A 91 -5.17 8.70 1.68
CA ALA A 91 -6.20 7.81 2.20
C ALA A 91 -6.66 8.27 3.59
N TRP A 92 -7.95 8.56 3.74
CA TRP A 92 -8.53 8.91 5.04
C TRP A 92 -9.90 8.25 5.25
N ARG A 93 -10.29 8.08 6.52
CA ARG A 93 -11.57 7.47 6.89
C ARG A 93 -12.58 8.52 7.33
N MET A 94 -13.85 8.27 7.02
CA MET A 94 -14.97 9.05 7.54
C MET A 94 -15.09 8.92 9.07
N VAL A 95 -15.65 9.94 9.72
CA VAL A 95 -15.78 9.98 11.19
C VAL A 95 -16.71 8.90 11.72
N ASP A 96 -17.78 8.58 10.98
CA ASP A 96 -18.81 7.61 11.36
C ASP A 96 -18.41 6.16 11.05
N ALA A 97 -17.13 5.91 10.75
CA ALA A 97 -16.66 4.62 10.30
C ALA A 97 -16.51 3.60 11.46
N PRO A 98 -16.72 2.29 11.20
CA PRO A 98 -16.49 1.23 12.20
C PRO A 98 -15.05 1.21 12.72
N GLU A 99 -14.85 0.83 14.00
CA GLU A 99 -13.51 0.75 14.61
C GLU A 99 -12.55 -0.17 13.85
N ASP A 100 -13.03 -1.31 13.34
CA ASP A 100 -12.25 -2.25 12.55
C ASP A 100 -12.27 -1.86 11.05
N PRO A 101 -11.17 -1.36 10.48
CA PRO A 101 -11.11 -0.97 9.07
C PRO A 101 -11.06 -2.19 8.13
N ALA A 102 -11.93 -2.22 7.12
CA ALA A 102 -11.87 -3.19 6.03
C ALA A 102 -11.79 -2.48 4.69
N THR A 103 -11.10 -3.06 3.72
CA THR A 103 -10.90 -2.45 2.39
C THR A 103 -12.22 -2.18 1.65
N ASP A 104 -13.27 -2.97 1.88
CA ASP A 104 -14.58 -2.86 1.20
C ASP A 104 -15.69 -2.18 2.02
N ASP A 105 -15.38 -1.62 3.18
CA ASP A 105 -16.39 -1.08 4.10
C ASP A 105 -17.06 0.22 3.63
N LYS A 106 -16.62 0.82 2.51
CA LYS A 106 -17.12 2.07 1.91
C LYS A 106 -16.93 3.34 2.74
N HIS A 107 -16.19 3.28 3.85
CA HIS A 107 -15.91 4.45 4.69
C HIS A 107 -14.54 5.10 4.38
N TRP A 108 -13.85 4.59 3.35
CA TRP A 108 -12.61 5.14 2.84
C TRP A 108 -12.87 6.25 1.82
N VAL A 109 -12.16 7.35 1.98
CA VAL A 109 -12.03 8.38 0.96
C VAL A 109 -10.58 8.38 0.50
N HIS A 110 -10.39 8.01 -0.76
CA HIS A 110 -9.07 7.87 -1.35
C HIS A 110 -9.12 8.00 -2.88
N THR A 111 -7.96 8.25 -3.49
CA THR A 111 -7.81 8.52 -4.92
C THR A 111 -7.45 7.29 -5.74
N LEU A 112 -6.63 6.37 -5.22
CA LEU A 112 -5.98 5.32 -6.00
C LEU A 112 -6.21 3.91 -5.42
N ASN A 113 -6.71 2.98 -6.24
CA ASN A 113 -7.06 1.63 -5.76
C ASN A 113 -5.89 0.80 -5.24
N TYR A 114 -4.65 1.08 -5.66
CA TYR A 114 -3.49 0.28 -5.24
C TYR A 114 -3.04 0.58 -3.80
N VAL A 115 -3.39 1.75 -3.25
CA VAL A 115 -3.03 2.13 -1.87
C VAL A 115 -3.68 1.20 -0.85
N PHE A 116 -4.79 0.56 -1.20
CA PHE A 116 -5.35 -0.52 -0.39
C PHE A 116 -4.41 -1.72 -0.25
N GLU A 117 -3.59 -2.03 -1.26
CA GLU A 117 -2.58 -3.09 -1.13
C GLU A 117 -1.49 -2.69 -0.11
N GLU A 118 -1.15 -1.41 -0.03
CA GLU A 118 -0.20 -0.88 0.95
C GLU A 118 -0.80 -0.84 2.37
N LEU A 119 -2.04 -0.40 2.51
CA LEU A 119 -2.78 -0.42 3.77
C LEU A 119 -2.94 -1.85 4.31
N GLU A 120 -3.25 -2.81 3.44
CA GLU A 120 -3.34 -4.23 3.79
C GLU A 120 -1.97 -4.79 4.22
N ALA A 121 -0.90 -4.44 3.50
CA ALA A 121 0.46 -4.87 3.84
C ALA A 121 0.94 -4.30 5.19
N LEU A 122 0.54 -3.08 5.53
CA LEU A 122 0.84 -2.44 6.82
C LEU A 122 -0.11 -2.89 7.95
N GLY A 123 -1.15 -3.68 7.64
CA GLY A 123 -2.16 -4.10 8.60
C GLY A 123 -3.09 -2.98 9.06
N LEU A 124 -3.18 -1.89 8.27
CA LEU A 124 -4.07 -0.75 8.51
C LEU A 124 -5.48 -1.00 7.99
N SER A 125 -5.67 -1.95 7.08
CA SER A 125 -6.98 -2.45 6.65
C SER A 125 -7.00 -3.97 6.57
N ARG A 126 -8.17 -4.56 6.84
CA ARG A 126 -8.37 -6.00 6.64
C ARG A 126 -8.55 -6.30 5.15
N ALA A 127 -7.69 -7.18 4.64
CA ALA A 127 -7.80 -7.68 3.28
C ALA A 127 -9.10 -8.46 3.08
N VAL A 128 -9.83 -8.09 2.03
CA VAL A 128 -11.00 -8.86 1.59
C VAL A 128 -10.47 -10.12 0.91
N PRO A 129 -10.93 -11.33 1.31
CA PRO A 129 -10.51 -12.55 0.64
C PRO A 129 -10.86 -12.46 -0.84
N LYS A 130 -9.84 -12.37 -1.71
CA LYS A 130 -10.02 -12.29 -3.17
C LYS A 130 -10.81 -13.52 -3.61
N THR A 131 -12.13 -13.36 -3.79
CA THR A 131 -12.99 -14.44 -4.28
C THR A 131 -12.47 -14.83 -5.66
N LYS A 132 -12.28 -16.14 -5.90
CA LYS A 132 -11.79 -16.66 -7.19
C LYS A 132 -12.55 -15.97 -8.34
N PRO A 133 -11.86 -15.55 -9.42
CA PRO A 133 -12.51 -14.83 -10.52
C PRO A 133 -13.70 -15.66 -11.01
N ARG A 134 -14.90 -15.11 -10.85
CA ARG A 134 -16.12 -15.70 -11.39
C ARG A 134 -15.87 -15.85 -12.90
N LYS A 135 -15.87 -17.09 -13.39
CA LYS A 135 -15.74 -17.39 -14.82
C LYS A 135 -16.70 -16.47 -15.56
N ARG A 136 -16.16 -15.59 -16.42
CA ARG A 136 -16.95 -14.76 -17.34
C ARG A 136 -17.74 -15.71 -18.22
N GLY A 137 -19.00 -15.89 -17.88
CA GLY A 137 -19.98 -16.65 -18.62
C GLY A 137 -21.31 -15.94 -18.49
N ARG A 138 -21.98 -15.76 -19.62
CA ARG A 138 -23.37 -15.30 -19.69
C ARG A 138 -24.20 -16.07 -18.67
N LEU A 139 -24.94 -15.38 -17.81
CA LEU A 139 -25.92 -16.00 -16.94
C LEU A 139 -26.79 -16.92 -17.81
N ARG A 140 -26.82 -18.23 -17.52
CA ARG A 140 -27.70 -19.14 -18.24
C ARG A 140 -29.12 -18.65 -17.97
N LYS A 141 -29.77 -18.13 -19.02
CA LYS A 141 -31.17 -17.75 -18.98
C LYS A 141 -31.93 -19.03 -18.68
N ASP A 142 -32.68 -19.06 -17.59
CA ASP A 142 -33.59 -20.17 -17.30
C ASP A 142 -34.45 -20.46 -18.54
N PRO A 143 -34.73 -21.72 -18.86
CA PRO A 143 -35.52 -22.05 -20.03
C PRO A 143 -36.91 -21.45 -19.87
N LYS A 144 -37.12 -20.27 -20.47
CA LYS A 144 -38.46 -19.75 -20.69
C LYS A 144 -39.18 -20.74 -21.59
N GLU A 145 -40.36 -21.15 -21.14
CA GLU A 145 -41.29 -22.04 -21.81
C GLU A 145 -41.28 -21.86 -23.33
N SER A 146 -41.39 -22.98 -24.03
CA SER A 146 -41.34 -23.10 -25.47
C SER A 146 -42.36 -22.19 -26.14
N LYS A 147 -41.94 -20.99 -26.55
CA LYS A 147 -42.74 -20.19 -27.48
C LYS A 147 -42.84 -20.97 -28.79
N PRO A 148 -44.04 -21.05 -29.41
CA PRO A 148 -44.18 -21.75 -30.68
C PRO A 148 -43.26 -21.12 -31.72
N LYS A 149 -42.55 -21.97 -32.47
CA LYS A 149 -41.67 -21.54 -33.56
C LYS A 149 -42.50 -20.74 -34.55
N ARG A 150 -42.08 -19.50 -34.83
CA ARG A 150 -42.69 -18.67 -35.88
C ARG A 150 -42.64 -19.44 -37.21
N PRO A 151 -43.71 -19.41 -38.02
CA PRO A 151 -43.71 -20.09 -39.30
C PRO A 151 -42.62 -19.52 -40.21
N ARG A 152 -41.93 -20.41 -40.91
CA ARG A 152 -40.78 -20.11 -41.77
C ARG A 152 -41.28 -19.44 -43.05
N SER A 153 -41.47 -18.13 -43.03
CA SER A 153 -41.86 -17.36 -44.21
C SER A 153 -40.66 -17.13 -45.12
N ARG A 154 -40.46 -18.08 -46.05
CA ARG A 154 -40.01 -17.89 -47.46
C ARG A 154 -39.38 -19.20 -47.98
N PRO A 155 -39.94 -19.84 -49.03
CA PRO A 155 -39.30 -20.98 -49.67
C PRO A 155 -37.97 -20.56 -50.32
N ARG A 156 -36.91 -21.36 -50.15
CA ARG A 156 -35.66 -21.18 -50.90
C ARG A 156 -35.92 -21.54 -52.37
N LYS A 157 -35.56 -20.63 -53.29
CA LYS A 157 -35.60 -20.87 -54.73
C LYS A 157 -34.50 -21.88 -55.09
N SER A 158 -34.87 -23.03 -55.64
CA SER A 158 -33.93 -24.03 -56.16
C SER A 158 -33.51 -23.63 -57.57
N ASN A 159 -32.26 -23.25 -57.77
CA ASN A 159 -31.67 -23.23 -59.10
C ASN A 159 -30.83 -24.51 -59.21
N GLN A 160 -31.41 -25.54 -59.83
CA GLN A 160 -30.65 -26.67 -60.35
C GLN A 160 -29.84 -26.14 -61.54
N SER A 161 -28.51 -26.27 -61.45
CA SER A 161 -27.59 -26.16 -62.57
C SER A 161 -27.84 -27.31 -63.54
N ALA A 162 -28.14 -26.98 -64.81
CA ALA A 162 -28.05 -27.92 -65.92
C ALA A 162 -27.00 -27.36 -66.88
N ASP A 163 -25.81 -27.95 -66.80
CA ASP A 163 -24.78 -27.88 -67.82
C ASP A 163 -25.16 -28.78 -69.00
N LEU A 164 -24.87 -28.27 -70.21
CA LEU A 164 -24.40 -29.00 -71.40
C LEU A 164 -25.27 -30.13 -71.98
N LEU A 165 -25.96 -29.84 -73.09
CA LEU A 165 -25.62 -30.21 -74.48
C LEU A 165 -26.74 -29.81 -75.45
#